data_AF-K9VAT7-F1
#
_entry.id   AF-K9VAT7-F1
#
_cell.length_a   1.000
_cell.length_b   1.000
_cell.length_c   1.000
_cell.angle_alpha   90.00
_cell.angle_beta   90.00
_cell.angle_gamma   90.00
#
_symmetry.space_group_name_H-M   'P 1'
#
loop_
_entity.id
_entity.type
_entity.pdbx_description
1 polymer ?
#
loop_
_entity_poly.entity_id
_entity_poly.type
_entity_poly.pdbx_seq_one_letter_code
_entity_poly.pdbx_strand_id
1 'polypeptide(L)' 'MAAKPCSQPLKSNPFITYRDPITGKWIVVNPTLPQAVEQAQLGAA' A
#
# COMPACT_ATOMS: atom_id res chain seq x y z
N MET A 1 21.57 -12.32 6.21
CA MET A 1 21.80 -10.86 6.26
C MET A 1 21.08 -10.32 7.48
N ALA A 2 21.79 -9.79 8.47
CA ALA A 2 21.15 -9.14 9.62
C ALA A 2 20.71 -7.72 9.23
N ALA A 3 19.47 -7.36 9.54
CA ALA A 3 18.96 -6.01 9.30
C ALA A 3 19.76 -5.01 10.15
N LYS A 4 20.20 -3.90 9.55
CA LYS A 4 20.88 -2.83 10.29
C LYS A 4 19.86 -2.18 11.26
N PRO A 5 20.20 -1.98 12.54
CA PRO A 5 19.30 -1.31 13.46
C PRO A 5 19.08 0.13 12.99
N CYS A 6 17.84 0.48 12.69
CA CYS A 6 17.44 1.83 12.33
C CYS A 6 16.79 2.48 13.56
N SER A 7 17.38 3.57 14.05
CA SER A 7 16.88 4.34 15.20
C SER A 7 15.93 5.47 14.80
N GLN A 8 15.70 5.67 13.49
CA GLN A 8 14.75 6.66 13.00
C GLN A 8 13.31 6.17 13.22
N PRO A 9 12.37 7.07 13.60
CA PRO A 9 10.97 6.69 13.72
C PRO A 9 10.44 6.24 12.37
N LEU A 10 9.67 5.15 12.37
CA LEU A 10 9.02 4.66 11.17
C LEU A 10 8.08 5.73 10.62
N LYS A 11 8.19 6.01 9.32
CA LYS A 11 7.25 6.90 8.63
C LYS A 11 5.87 6.25 8.67
N SER A 12 4.86 7.01 9.10
CA SER A 12 3.47 6.54 9.06
C SER A 12 3.07 6.20 7.62
N ASN A 13 2.48 5.03 7.43
CA ASN A 13 1.99 4.60 6.13
C ASN A 13 0.73 5.41 5.76
N PRO A 14 0.73 6.19 4.66
CA PRO A 14 -0.45 6.96 4.25
C PRO A 14 -1.50 6.08 3.54
N PHE A 15 -1.18 4.83 3.20
CA PHE A 15 -2.07 3.95 2.44
C PHE A 15 -2.87 3.03 3.37
N ILE A 16 -4.15 2.84 3.03
CA ILE A 16 -5.03 1.87 3.68
C ILE A 16 -5.06 0.62 2.83
N THR A 17 -4.72 -0.54 3.41
CA THR A 17 -4.78 -1.82 2.71
C THR A 17 -5.84 -2.72 3.30
N TYR A 18 -6.72 -3.26 2.46
CA TYR A 18 -7.69 -4.27 2.85
C TYR A 18 -7.69 -5.43 1.85
N ARG A 19 -8.19 -6.59 2.32
CA ARG A 19 -8.32 -7.79 1.50
C ARG A 19 -9.77 -7.97 1.09
N ASP A 20 -10.00 -8.05 -0.21
CA ASP A 20 -11.33 -8.32 -0.75
C ASP A 20 -11.75 -9.76 -0.36
N PRO A 21 -12.88 -9.95 0.35
CA PRO A 21 -13.35 -11.27 0.76
C PRO A 21 -13.84 -12.12 -0.41
N ILE A 22 -14.17 -11.53 -1.56
CA ILE A 22 -14.70 -12.24 -2.74
C ILE A 22 -13.56 -12.65 -3.66
N THR A 23 -12.67 -11.73 -3.99
CA THR A 23 -11.59 -11.98 -4.96
C THR A 23 -10.27 -12.39 -4.31
N GLY A 24 -10.14 -12.21 -2.99
CA GLY A 24 -8.92 -12.49 -2.24
C GLY A 24 -7.77 -11.52 -2.52
N LYS A 25 -7.99 -10.52 -3.38
CA LYS A 25 -6.99 -9.52 -3.80
C LYS A 25 -6.76 -8.48 -2.70
N TRP A 26 -5.53 -7.99 -2.63
CA TRP A 26 -5.20 -6.84 -1.81
C TRP A 26 -5.54 -5.56 -2.55
N ILE A 27 -6.31 -4.70 -1.91
CA ILE A 27 -6.65 -3.38 -2.40
C ILE A 27 -5.94 -2.36 -1.52
N VAL A 28 -5.18 -1.49 -2.18
CA VAL A 28 -4.43 -0.40 -1.56
C VAL A 28 -5.16 0.87 -1.93
N VAL A 29 -5.54 1.67 -0.93
CA VAL A 29 -6.23 2.94 -1.10
C VAL A 29 -5.38 4.07 -0.57
N ASN A 30 -5.12 5.06 -1.42
CA ASN A 30 -4.52 6.33 -1.03
C ASN A 30 -5.60 7.40 -0.82
N PRO A 31 -5.89 7.82 0.43
CA PRO A 31 -6.90 8.86 0.70
C PRO A 31 -6.52 10.24 0.14
N THR A 32 -5.27 10.44 -0.27
CA THR A 32 -4.79 11.72 -0.83
C THR A 32 -4.82 11.79 -2.35
N LEU A 33 -5.09 10.68 -3.06
CA LEU A 33 -5.20 10.68 -4.51
C LEU A 33 -6.67 10.68 -4.94
N PRO A 34 -7.05 11.48 -5.95
CA PRO A 34 -8.36 11.37 -6.56
C PRO A 34 -8.53 9.96 -7.13
N GLN A 35 -9.68 9.32 -6.86
CA GLN A 35 -10.02 7.92 -7.15
C GLN A 35 -9.73 7.43 -8.58
N ALA A 36 -9.47 8.33 -9.53
CA ALA A 36 -9.18 8.04 -10.93
C ALA A 36 -7.77 7.47 -11.21
N VAL A 37 -6.80 7.60 -10.29
CA VAL A 37 -5.41 7.12 -10.52
C VAL A 37 -5.09 5.77 -9.86
N GLU A 38 -5.96 5.28 -8.98
CA GLU A 38 -5.70 4.08 -8.18
C GLU A 38 -5.73 2.77 -9.00
N GLN A 39 -6.45 2.77 -10.13
CA GLN A 39 -6.59 1.58 -10.98
C GLN A 39 -5.40 1.33 -11.91
N ALA A 40 -4.46 2.27 -12.05
CA ALA A 40 -3.36 2.15 -13.00
C ALA A 40 -2.15 1.34 -12.48
N GLN A 41 -2.04 1.11 -11.17
CA GLN A 41 -0.83 0.50 -10.59
C GLN A 41 -0.89 -1.02 -10.40
N LEU A 42 -2.04 -1.65 -10.72
CA LEU A 42 -2.22 -3.10 -10.76
C LEU A 42 -1.66 -3.77 -12.04
N GLY A 43 -1.01 -3.01 -12.92
CA GLY A 43 -0.60 -3.45 -14.26
C GLY A 43 0.90 -3.60 -14.51
N ALA A 44 1.76 -3.66 -13.50
CA ALA A 44 3.20 -3.88 -13.72
C ALA A 44 3.74 -4.94 -12.75
N ALA A 45 3.54 -6.20 -13.14
CA ALA A 45 4.31 -7.35 -12.68
C ALA A 45 5.34 -7.73 -13.76
#